data_AF-A0A7G2RQD3-F1
#
_entry.id   AF-A0A7G2RQD3-F1
#
_cell.length_a   1.000
_cell.length_b   1.000
_cell.length_c   1.000
_cell.angle_alpha   90.00
_cell.angle_beta   90.00
_cell.angle_gamma   90.00
#
_symmetry.space_group_name_H-M   'P 1'
#
loop_
_entity.id
_entity.type
_entity.pdbx_description
1 polymer ?
#
loop_
_entity_poly.entity_id
_entity_poly.type
_entity_poly.pdbx_seq_one_letter_code
_entity_poly.pdbx_strand_id
1 'polypeptide(L)'
;MTEVKKETRKDALARLFTTNGLVKEDVYKDKRGFVIITRTGIDKIISNRGIQLQYEPIVMERDWVVLRCTAQMVKNKDIGQTVVESFGEASKENTMGLAGKFPVAMAEKRAKSRAVLMLTGFYEQGIYGQDEMTDE
;
A
#
# COMPACT_ATOMS: atom_id res chain seq x y z
N MET A 1 3.89 36.84 12.79
CA MET A 1 4.22 35.84 11.75
C MET A 1 4.54 34.55 12.47
N THR A 2 3.63 33.58 12.46
CA THR A 2 3.89 32.25 13.03
C THR A 2 4.92 31.53 12.17
N GLU A 3 6.05 31.19 12.77
CA GLU A 3 7.13 30.45 12.13
C GLU A 3 6.61 29.09 11.66
N VAL A 4 6.61 28.84 10.34
CA VAL A 4 6.16 27.56 9.79
C VAL A 4 7.26 26.53 10.07
N LYS A 5 7.12 25.81 11.18
CA LYS A 5 8.02 24.70 11.52
C LYS A 5 7.96 23.66 10.41
N LYS A 6 9.07 23.45 9.70
CA LYS A 6 9.19 22.42 8.66
C LYS A 6 9.03 21.04 9.30
N GLU A 7 8.03 20.28 8.86
CA GLU A 7 7.73 18.94 9.39
C GLU A 7 8.91 17.99 9.14
N THR A 8 9.35 17.25 10.17
CA THR A 8 10.38 16.22 9.99
C THR A 8 9.76 14.90 9.54
N ARG A 9 10.57 13.98 8.96
CA ARG A 9 10.11 12.63 8.60
C ARG A 9 9.48 11.88 9.78
N LYS A 10 10.03 12.07 10.99
CA LYS A 10 9.51 11.44 12.21
C LYS A 10 8.11 11.96 12.55
N ASP A 11 7.91 13.26 12.43
CA ASP A 11 6.61 13.89 12.71
C ASP A 11 5.56 13.46 11.67
N ALA A 12 5.94 13.45 10.39
CA ALA A 12 5.09 12.99 9.29
C ALA A 12 4.67 11.53 9.48
N LEU A 13 5.61 10.64 9.82
CA LEU A 13 5.32 9.24 10.12
C LEU A 13 4.37 9.10 11.32
N ALA A 14 4.66 9.76 12.45
CA ALA A 14 3.79 9.70 13.62
C ALA A 14 2.34 10.10 13.27
N ARG A 15 2.19 11.21 12.53
CA ARG A 15 0.89 11.67 12.03
C ARG A 15 0.22 10.64 11.13
N LEU A 16 0.93 10.07 10.16
CA LEU A 16 0.38 9.07 9.24
C LEU A 16 -0.10 7.82 9.99
N PHE A 17 0.66 7.32 10.96
CA PHE A 17 0.27 6.16 11.76
C PHE A 17 -0.99 6.43 12.57
N THR A 18 -1.01 7.53 13.34
CA THR A 18 -2.15 7.87 14.20
C THR A 18 -3.40 8.18 13.39
N THR A 19 -3.29 8.97 12.32
CA THR A 19 -4.45 9.36 11.49
C THR A 19 -5.03 8.21 10.67
N ASN A 20 -4.27 7.13 10.45
CA ASN A 20 -4.76 5.91 9.84
C ASN A 20 -5.17 4.84 10.86
N GLY A 21 -5.12 5.13 12.17
CA GLY A 21 -5.50 4.19 13.23
C GLY A 21 -4.62 2.95 13.34
N LEU A 22 -3.37 3.03 12.86
CA LEU A 22 -2.43 1.91 12.91
C LEU A 22 -1.90 1.72 14.34
N VAL A 23 -1.87 0.46 14.76
CA VAL A 23 -1.29 0.03 16.04
C VAL A 23 -0.02 -0.79 15.81
N LYS A 24 0.66 -1.17 16.89
CA LYS A 24 1.95 -1.87 16.82
C LYS A 24 1.85 -3.20 16.07
N GLU A 25 0.70 -3.86 16.13
CA GLU A 25 0.41 -5.14 15.47
C GLU A 25 0.25 -5.00 13.96
N ASP A 26 -0.02 -3.79 13.46
CA ASP A 26 -0.17 -3.52 12.03
C ASP A 26 1.17 -3.28 11.33
N VAL A 27 2.28 -3.23 12.08
CA VAL A 27 3.60 -2.94 11.54
C VAL A 27 4.70 -3.78 12.14
N TYR A 28 5.73 -4.02 11.34
CA TYR A 28 6.97 -4.62 11.83
C TYR A 28 8.16 -4.01 11.12
N LYS A 29 9.35 -4.23 11.67
CA LYS A 29 10.60 -3.88 11.01
C LYS A 29 11.16 -5.13 10.35
N ASP A 30 11.38 -5.03 9.05
CA ASP A 30 12.10 -6.05 8.31
C ASP A 30 13.59 -6.06 8.69
N LYS A 31 14.26 -7.19 8.44
CA LYS A 31 15.70 -7.38 8.73
C LYS A 31 16.58 -6.34 8.02
N ARG A 32 16.15 -5.84 6.86
CA ARG A 32 16.84 -4.81 6.07
C ARG A 32 16.64 -3.38 6.62
N GLY A 33 15.87 -3.22 7.69
CA GLY A 33 15.62 -1.94 8.36
C GLY A 33 14.41 -1.17 7.82
N PHE A 34 13.67 -1.72 6.86
CA PHE A 34 12.42 -1.14 6.38
C PHE A 34 11.30 -1.32 7.41
N VAL A 35 10.43 -0.32 7.52
CA VAL A 35 9.18 -0.47 8.26
C VAL A 35 8.12 -0.96 7.28
N ILE A 36 7.50 -2.06 7.64
CA ILE A 36 6.52 -2.76 6.82
C ILE A 36 5.15 -2.67 7.47
N ILE A 37 4.14 -2.31 6.68
CA ILE A 37 2.73 -2.40 7.08
C ILE A 37 2.18 -3.77 6.69
N THR A 38 1.56 -4.45 7.65
CA THR A 38 0.96 -5.77 7.42
C THR A 38 -0.26 -5.66 6.51
N ARG A 39 -0.68 -6.78 5.93
CA ARG A 39 -1.88 -6.81 5.10
C ARG A 39 -3.13 -6.30 5.85
N THR A 40 -3.27 -6.68 7.12
CA THR A 40 -4.39 -6.18 7.97
C THR A 40 -4.27 -4.69 8.25
N GLY A 41 -3.05 -4.16 8.34
CA GLY A 41 -2.80 -2.72 8.43
C GLY A 41 -3.25 -1.97 7.17
N ILE A 42 -2.98 -2.51 5.97
CA ILE A 42 -3.48 -1.96 4.71
C ILE A 42 -5.01 -1.91 4.69
N ASP A 43 -5.68 -3.01 5.06
CA ASP A 43 -7.15 -3.07 5.10
C ASP A 43 -7.73 -2.05 6.11
N LYS A 44 -7.04 -1.85 7.24
CA LYS A 44 -7.41 -0.82 8.24
C LYS A 44 -7.30 0.60 7.69
N ILE A 45 -6.23 0.90 6.94
CA ILE A 45 -6.07 2.20 6.25
C ILE A 45 -7.24 2.43 5.28
N ILE A 46 -7.56 1.43 4.46
CA ILE A 46 -8.66 1.51 3.49
C ILE A 46 -9.97 1.89 4.18
N SER A 47 -10.32 1.16 5.25
CA SER A 47 -11.54 1.38 6.03
C SER A 47 -11.58 2.78 6.66
N ASN A 48 -10.51 3.17 7.37
CA ASN A 48 -10.45 4.44 8.10
C ASN A 48 -10.46 5.68 7.19
N ARG A 49 -9.98 5.53 5.95
CA ARG A 49 -9.91 6.62 4.96
C ARG A 49 -11.07 6.62 3.95
N GLY A 50 -11.93 5.60 3.98
CA GLY A 50 -12.97 5.43 2.97
C GLY A 50 -12.39 5.30 1.55
N ILE A 51 -11.25 4.62 1.41
CA ILE A 51 -10.60 4.43 0.12
C ILE A 51 -11.43 3.45 -0.71
N GLN A 52 -11.71 3.83 -1.95
CA GLN A 52 -12.33 2.96 -2.94
C GLN A 52 -11.27 2.42 -3.88
N LEU A 53 -11.39 1.13 -4.20
CA LEU A 53 -10.45 0.42 -5.07
C LEU A 53 -11.20 -0.13 -6.27
N GLN A 54 -10.60 -0.01 -7.43
CA GLN A 54 -11.04 -0.66 -8.67
C GLN A 54 -9.87 -1.44 -9.24
N TYR A 55 -10.18 -2.60 -9.83
CA TYR A 55 -9.17 -3.49 -10.39
C TYR A 55 -9.46 -3.74 -11.85
N GLU A 56 -8.40 -3.75 -12.65
CA GLU A 56 -8.47 -4.09 -14.06
C GLU A 56 -7.40 -5.13 -14.40
N PRO A 57 -7.78 -6.25 -15.04
CA PRO A 57 -6.82 -7.21 -15.55
C PRO A 57 -6.15 -6.66 -16.82
N ILE A 58 -4.84 -6.42 -16.72
CA ILE A 58 -4.01 -6.00 -17.86
C ILE A 58 -3.46 -7.21 -18.58
N VAL A 59 -3.02 -8.22 -17.82
CA VAL A 59 -2.60 -9.53 -18.32
C VAL A 59 -3.26 -10.60 -17.46
N MET A 60 -3.89 -11.59 -18.10
CA MET A 60 -4.59 -12.70 -17.44
C MET A 60 -4.22 -14.02 -18.13
N GLU A 61 -2.98 -14.45 -17.92
CA GLU A 61 -2.46 -15.69 -18.47
C GLU A 61 -2.15 -16.69 -17.35
N ARG A 62 -1.93 -17.96 -17.73
CA ARG A 62 -1.69 -19.04 -16.78
C ARG A 62 -0.47 -18.79 -15.88
N ASP A 63 0.61 -18.27 -16.47
CA ASP A 63 1.91 -18.14 -15.82
C ASP A 63 2.29 -16.68 -15.52
N TRP A 64 1.51 -15.72 -16.00
CA TRP A 64 1.76 -14.30 -15.80
C TRP A 64 0.43 -13.54 -15.66
N VAL A 65 0.27 -12.85 -14.53
CA VAL A 65 -0.89 -12.02 -14.24
C VAL A 65 -0.42 -10.63 -13.84
N VAL A 66 -1.07 -9.61 -14.41
CA VAL A 66 -0.86 -8.21 -14.05
C VAL A 66 -2.22 -7.57 -13.82
N LEU A 67 -2.42 -7.03 -12.61
CA LEU A 67 -3.61 -6.27 -12.25
C LEU A 67 -3.23 -4.82 -12.01
N ARG A 68 -3.95 -3.90 -12.66
CA ARG A 68 -3.96 -2.49 -12.30
C ARG A 68 -4.95 -2.29 -11.15
N CYS A 69 -4.53 -1.54 -10.14
CA CYS A 69 -5.40 -1.08 -9.05
C CYS A 69 -5.46 0.44 -9.07
N THR A 70 -6.66 0.98 -9.26
CA THR A 70 -6.96 2.40 -9.13
C THR A 70 -7.54 2.63 -7.72
N ALA A 71 -6.85 3.43 -6.91
CA ALA A 71 -7.26 3.77 -5.56
C ALA A 71 -7.64 5.24 -5.48
N GLN A 72 -8.78 5.53 -4.85
CA GLN A 72 -9.30 6.88 -4.74
C GLN A 72 -9.87 7.19 -3.36
N MET A 73 -9.73 8.43 -2.90
CA MET A 73 -10.38 8.93 -1.70
C MET A 73 -10.65 10.44 -1.79
N VAL A 74 -11.63 10.92 -1.02
CA VAL A 74 -11.89 12.35 -0.85
C VAL A 74 -11.14 12.83 0.39
N LYS A 75 -10.15 13.73 0.22
CA LYS A 75 -9.34 14.22 1.36
C LYS A 75 -10.12 15.19 2.25
N ASN A 76 -10.84 16.11 1.62
CA ASN A 76 -11.63 17.17 2.23
C ASN A 76 -12.38 17.90 1.12
N LYS A 77 -13.46 18.60 1.49
CA LYS A 77 -14.36 19.27 0.52
C LYS A 77 -13.63 20.26 -0.41
N ASP A 78 -12.53 20.84 0.05
CA ASP A 78 -11.80 21.90 -0.68
C ASP A 78 -10.72 21.36 -1.63
N ILE A 79 -10.15 20.17 -1.37
CA ILE A 79 -9.11 19.56 -2.23
C ILE A 79 -9.74 18.62 -3.26
N GLY A 80 -10.92 18.08 -2.96
CA GLY A 80 -11.61 17.13 -3.84
C GLY A 80 -11.07 15.71 -3.75
N GLN A 81 -11.16 14.98 -4.86
CA GLN A 81 -10.80 13.58 -4.97
C GLN A 81 -9.31 13.43 -5.32
N THR A 82 -8.60 12.59 -4.58
CA THR A 82 -7.27 12.10 -4.97
C THR A 82 -7.42 10.71 -5.57
N VAL A 83 -6.76 10.48 -6.71
CA VAL A 83 -6.72 9.19 -7.40
C VAL A 83 -5.27 8.84 -7.67
N VAL A 84 -4.90 7.58 -7.44
CA VAL A 84 -3.60 7.02 -7.82
C VAL A 84 -3.82 5.65 -8.45
N GLU A 85 -2.85 5.22 -9.25
CA GLU A 85 -2.84 3.89 -9.86
C GLU A 85 -1.55 3.17 -9.53
N SER A 86 -1.65 1.86 -9.31
CA SER A 86 -0.50 0.97 -9.22
C SER A 86 -0.75 -0.35 -9.93
N PHE A 87 0.32 -1.11 -10.10
CA PHE A 87 0.27 -2.44 -10.67
C PHE A 87 0.77 -3.45 -9.65
N GLY A 88 0.13 -4.60 -9.66
CA GLY A 88 0.63 -5.81 -9.02
C GLY A 88 0.75 -6.89 -10.07
N GLU A 89 1.83 -7.65 -9.95
CA GLU A 89 2.23 -8.65 -10.91
C GLU A 89 2.55 -9.94 -10.19
N ALA A 90 2.26 -11.06 -10.84
CA ALA A 90 2.57 -12.39 -10.34
C ALA A 90 2.99 -13.28 -11.50
N SER A 91 4.15 -13.90 -11.36
CA SER A 91 4.67 -14.93 -12.24
C SER A 91 5.50 -15.92 -11.43
N LYS A 92 5.91 -17.03 -12.05
CA LYS A 92 6.77 -18.03 -11.39
C LYS A 92 8.12 -17.45 -10.97
N GLU A 93 8.60 -16.43 -11.66
CA GLU A 93 9.90 -15.78 -11.46
C GLU A 93 9.88 -14.81 -10.27
N ASN A 94 8.72 -14.22 -9.93
CA ASN A 94 8.62 -13.18 -8.89
C ASN A 94 7.74 -13.59 -7.69
N THR A 95 7.22 -14.82 -7.69
CA THR A 95 6.31 -15.32 -6.67
C THR A 95 6.75 -16.71 -6.22
N MET A 96 7.09 -16.84 -4.94
CA MET A 96 7.60 -18.08 -4.36
C MET A 96 6.56 -18.79 -3.49
N GLY A 97 6.80 -20.07 -3.20
CA GLY A 97 5.99 -20.86 -2.28
C GLY A 97 4.53 -21.06 -2.73
N LEU A 98 3.62 -21.19 -1.76
CA LEU A 98 2.19 -21.42 -2.01
C LEU A 98 1.52 -20.26 -2.74
N ALA A 99 2.07 -19.05 -2.63
CA ALA A 99 1.57 -17.86 -3.30
C ALA A 99 1.58 -18.00 -4.83
N GLY A 100 2.55 -18.74 -5.40
CA GLY A 100 2.63 -18.99 -6.85
C GLY A 100 1.45 -19.81 -7.40
N LYS A 101 0.69 -20.50 -6.54
CA LYS A 101 -0.51 -21.25 -6.94
C LYS A 101 -1.73 -20.34 -7.17
N PHE A 102 -1.66 -19.08 -6.73
CA PHE A 102 -2.77 -18.14 -6.77
C PHE A 102 -2.31 -16.79 -7.38
N PRO A 103 -1.90 -16.76 -8.66
CA PRO A 103 -1.26 -15.59 -9.27
C PRO A 103 -2.17 -14.36 -9.28
N VAL A 104 -3.48 -14.53 -9.51
CA VAL A 104 -4.45 -13.43 -9.47
C VAL A 104 -4.50 -12.78 -8.08
N ALA A 105 -4.65 -13.58 -7.03
CA ALA A 105 -4.70 -13.07 -5.66
C ALA A 105 -3.38 -12.40 -5.24
N MET A 106 -2.25 -12.92 -5.73
CA MET A 106 -0.93 -12.31 -5.53
C MET A 106 -0.80 -10.94 -6.21
N ALA A 107 -1.18 -10.85 -7.48
CA ALA A 107 -1.18 -9.60 -8.23
C ALA A 107 -2.12 -8.58 -7.56
N GLU A 108 -3.33 -9.00 -7.16
CA GLU A 108 -4.33 -8.14 -6.53
C GLU A 108 -3.81 -7.51 -5.23
N LYS A 109 -3.30 -8.33 -4.31
CA LYS A 109 -2.85 -7.82 -3.01
C LYS A 109 -1.60 -6.93 -3.13
N ARG A 110 -0.71 -7.22 -4.10
CA ARG A 110 0.42 -6.34 -4.44
C ARG A 110 -0.09 -4.99 -4.93
N ALA A 111 -0.94 -4.99 -5.97
CA ALA A 111 -1.50 -3.76 -6.54
C ALA A 111 -2.22 -2.91 -5.48
N LYS A 112 -3.04 -3.57 -4.64
CA LYS A 112 -3.74 -2.96 -3.50
C LYS A 112 -2.79 -2.26 -2.55
N SER A 113 -1.78 -2.99 -2.05
CA SER A 113 -0.81 -2.46 -1.09
C SER A 113 -0.14 -1.20 -1.62
N ARG A 114 0.40 -1.27 -2.85
CA ARG A 114 1.11 -0.16 -3.47
C ARG A 114 0.21 1.06 -3.66
N ALA A 115 -0.99 0.86 -4.21
CA ALA A 115 -1.92 1.95 -4.47
C ALA A 115 -2.35 2.66 -3.17
N VAL A 116 -2.64 1.92 -2.11
CA VAL A 116 -3.01 2.49 -0.81
C VAL A 116 -1.86 3.27 -0.17
N LEU A 117 -0.64 2.73 -0.20
CA LEU A 117 0.53 3.40 0.39
C LEU A 117 0.94 4.66 -0.40
N MET A 118 0.78 4.66 -1.73
CA MET A 118 0.91 5.87 -2.55
C MET A 118 -0.15 6.91 -2.17
N LEU A 119 -1.42 6.52 -2.16
CA LEU A 119 -2.55 7.42 -1.94
C LEU A 119 -2.47 8.15 -0.59
N THR A 120 -1.96 7.44 0.42
CA THR A 120 -1.86 7.90 1.80
C THR A 120 -0.53 8.60 2.13
N GLY A 121 0.45 8.60 1.22
CA GLY A 121 1.76 9.23 1.41
C GLY A 121 2.76 8.42 2.23
N PHE A 122 2.47 7.15 2.54
CA PHE A 122 3.38 6.28 3.29
C PHE A 122 4.67 5.97 2.50
N TYR A 123 4.58 5.80 1.18
CA TYR A 123 5.77 5.53 0.37
C TYR A 123 6.78 6.65 0.35
N GLU A 124 6.33 7.91 0.35
CA GLU A 124 7.21 9.08 0.43
C GLU A 124 8.07 9.04 1.71
N GLN A 125 7.59 8.33 2.74
CA GLN A 125 8.28 8.16 4.01
C GLN A 125 9.05 6.84 4.10
N GLY A 126 9.20 6.09 2.99
CA GLY A 126 9.94 4.83 2.91
C GLY A 126 9.29 3.67 3.66
N ILE A 127 7.96 3.63 3.70
CA ILE A 127 7.16 2.54 4.27
C ILE A 127 6.64 1.66 3.14
N TYR A 128 6.74 0.35 3.30
CA TYR A 128 6.29 -0.63 2.30
C TYR A 128 5.23 -1.55 2.88
N GLY A 129 4.46 -2.21 2.03
CA GLY A 129 3.53 -3.24 2.48
C GLY A 129 4.14 -4.62 2.48
N GLN A 130 3.61 -5.48 3.35
CA GLN A 130 4.05 -6.87 3.49
C GLN A 130 3.99 -7.63 2.16
N ASP A 131 2.96 -7.41 1.35
CA ASP A 131 2.74 -8.15 0.11
C ASP A 131 3.71 -7.77 -1.03
N GLU A 132 4.51 -6.72 -0.84
CA GLU A 132 5.53 -6.27 -1.77
C GLU A 132 6.92 -6.83 -1.46
N MET A 133 7.08 -7.40 -0.27
CA MET A 133 8.32 -8.06 0.11
C MET A 133 8.34 -9.47 -0.47
N THR A 134 9.48 -9.86 -1.04
CA THR A 134 9.77 -11.28 -1.27
C THR A 134 10.18 -11.86 0.08
N ASP A 135 9.43 -12.86 0.55
CA ASP A 135 9.92 -13.72 1.63
C ASP A 135 11.21 -14.38 1.12
N GLU A 136 12.37 -14.03 1.70
CA GLU A 136 13.63 -14.75 1.44
C GLU A 136 13.58 -16.17 2.01
#